data_AF-A0A9W7VZN0-F1
#
_entry.id   AF-A0A9W7VZN0-F1
#
_cell.length_a   1.000
_cell.length_b   1.000
_cell.length_c   1.000
_cell.angle_alpha   90.00
_cell.angle_beta   90.00
_cell.angle_gamma   90.00
#
_symmetry.space_group_name_H-M   'P 1'
#
loop_
_entity.id
_entity.type
_entity.pdbx_description
1 polymer ?
#
loop_
_entity_poly.entity_id
_entity_poly.type
_entity_poly.pdbx_seq_one_letter_code
_entity_poly.pdbx_strand_id
1 'polypeptide(L)'
;MPPKARGANRRACSNWFKHTDQGTQPTAEVPEAVTSHQFACYSVYHDHGIFYTVHYDATSNKVGDGIDATATRGNTRDSSDDSSGSTVDEEEDHDDWSTISFNWADQRRKLSYAGQRQPFQRLPLRRHDQIWADQLLPDRYQASQDRYTQEVGSGGMVGDLPLLIGLVAFAMPATFVPGYLGINLGNTFSAPQNFPRGCGWQDWRGVVVTVYYDPQRTSREELERYQRGELGAIFP
;
A
#
# COMPACT_ATOMS: atom_id res chain seq x y z
N MET A 1 0.28 13.06 -10.89
CA MET A 1 1.75 12.89 -10.79
C MET A 1 2.11 12.67 -9.33
N PRO A 2 2.99 11.73 -8.99
CA PRO A 2 3.41 11.55 -7.60
C PRO A 2 4.22 12.77 -7.11
N PRO A 3 4.37 12.97 -5.79
CA PRO A 3 5.20 14.04 -5.25
C PRO A 3 6.64 13.95 -5.75
N LYS A 4 7.21 15.08 -6.16
CA LYS A 4 8.57 15.14 -6.74
C LYS A 4 9.66 14.83 -5.71
N ALA A 5 10.79 14.31 -6.21
CA ALA A 5 11.95 13.89 -5.41
C ALA A 5 12.59 14.94 -4.50
N ARG A 6 12.37 16.22 -4.82
CA ARG A 6 12.81 17.34 -3.99
C ARG A 6 11.60 18.04 -3.39
N GLY A 7 11.21 17.63 -2.18
CA GLY A 7 10.64 18.54 -1.19
C GLY A 7 9.23 18.24 -0.68
N ALA A 8 9.10 18.40 0.64
CA ALA A 8 7.89 18.79 1.37
C ALA A 8 6.78 17.75 1.59
N ASN A 9 7.05 16.44 1.51
CA ASN A 9 6.16 15.45 2.14
C ASN A 9 6.13 15.71 3.65
N ARG A 10 5.08 16.37 4.12
CA ARG A 10 4.93 16.75 5.53
C ARG A 10 3.92 15.83 6.19
N ARG A 11 4.34 15.25 7.31
CA ARG A 11 3.43 14.51 8.18
C ARG A 11 2.57 15.50 8.97
N ALA A 12 1.26 15.45 8.77
CA ALA A 12 0.32 16.32 9.47
C ALA A 12 -0.19 15.72 10.81
N CYS A 13 -0.35 14.39 10.87
CA CYS A 13 -0.83 13.69 12.05
C CYS A 13 -0.22 12.27 12.14
N SER A 14 -0.24 11.71 13.35
CA SER A 14 0.12 10.31 13.62
C SER A 14 -0.91 9.70 14.56
N ASN A 15 -1.39 8.51 14.21
CA ASN A 15 -2.31 7.74 15.02
C ASN A 15 -1.72 6.34 15.20
N TRP A 16 -1.82 5.81 16.42
CA TRP A 16 -1.36 4.47 16.74
C TRP A 16 -2.54 3.57 16.99
N PHE A 17 -2.43 2.33 16.51
CA PHE A 17 -3.44 1.31 16.69
C PHE A 17 -2.77 0.05 17.20
N LYS A 18 -3.42 -0.63 18.15
CA LYS A 18 -2.99 -1.94 18.65
C LYS A 18 -4.02 -2.97 18.24
N HIS A 19 -3.56 -4.00 17.52
CA HIS A 19 -4.38 -5.16 17.17
C HIS A 19 -4.15 -6.27 18.21
N THR A 20 -5.25 -6.84 18.71
CA THR A 20 -5.26 -7.96 19.66
C THR A 20 -6.37 -8.93 19.26
N ASP A 21 -6.48 -10.05 19.97
CA ASP A 21 -7.60 -10.98 19.89
C ASP A 21 -8.96 -10.32 20.15
N GLN A 22 -8.99 -9.21 20.88
CA GLN A 22 -10.20 -8.41 21.14
C GLN A 22 -10.51 -7.40 20.03
N GLY A 23 -9.68 -7.33 18.99
CA GLY A 23 -9.81 -6.40 17.86
C GLY A 23 -8.76 -5.29 17.86
N THR A 24 -8.97 -4.30 16.98
CA THR A 24 -8.06 -3.18 16.79
C THR A 24 -8.58 -1.92 17.47
N GLN A 25 -7.78 -1.32 18.34
CA GLN A 25 -8.15 -0.10 19.07
C GLN A 25 -7.08 1.00 18.93
N PRO A 26 -7.49 2.28 18.90
CA PRO A 26 -6.54 3.39 18.96
C PRO A 26 -5.81 3.39 20.31
N THR A 27 -4.53 3.74 20.30
CA THR A 27 -3.69 3.88 21.49
C THR A 27 -2.94 5.21 21.44
N ALA A 28 -2.75 5.84 22.60
CA ALA A 28 -1.96 7.07 22.71
C ALA A 28 -0.45 6.79 22.68
N GLU A 29 -0.05 5.59 23.09
CA GLU A 29 1.34 5.18 23.22
C GLU A 29 1.70 4.15 22.16
N VAL A 30 2.92 4.24 21.62
CA VAL A 30 3.57 3.13 20.93
C VAL A 30 3.67 2.00 21.94
N PRO A 31 3.00 0.84 21.74
CA PRO A 31 3.06 -0.25 22.70
C PRO A 31 4.54 -0.61 22.96
N GLU A 32 5.00 -0.34 24.19
CA GLU A 32 6.36 -0.50 24.70
C GLU A 32 7.44 -0.63 23.62
N ALA A 33 7.98 0.53 23.19
CA ALA A 33 9.00 0.70 22.15
C ALA A 33 10.31 -0.12 22.33
N VAL A 34 10.40 -0.97 23.35
CA VAL A 34 11.55 -1.82 23.65
C VAL A 34 11.44 -3.22 23.02
N THR A 35 10.24 -3.71 22.68
CA THR A 35 10.06 -5.08 22.15
C THR A 35 9.46 -5.16 20.75
N SER A 36 8.81 -4.11 20.26
CA SER A 36 8.15 -4.15 18.95
C SER A 36 9.16 -4.08 17.79
N HIS A 37 9.06 -5.01 16.85
CA HIS A 37 9.86 -5.03 15.63
C HIS A 37 9.06 -4.49 14.45
N GLN A 38 9.69 -3.65 13.61
CA GLN A 38 9.05 -3.22 12.37
C GLN A 38 8.93 -4.40 11.42
N PHE A 39 7.71 -4.62 10.91
CA PHE A 39 7.44 -5.61 9.89
C PHE A 39 7.63 -5.01 8.50
N ALA A 40 6.86 -3.97 8.17
CA ALA A 40 6.87 -3.31 6.87
C ALA A 40 6.34 -1.88 6.97
N CYS A 41 6.69 -1.04 6.00
CA CYS A 41 6.19 0.33 5.88
C CYS A 41 5.74 0.60 4.44
N TYR A 42 4.65 1.34 4.26
CA TYR A 42 4.25 1.89 2.97
C TYR A 42 3.91 3.35 3.12
N SER A 43 4.38 4.16 2.16
CA SER A 43 3.75 5.43 1.84
C SER A 43 2.81 5.22 0.66
N VAL A 44 1.57 5.69 0.80
CA VAL A 44 0.53 5.63 -0.23
C VAL A 44 0.05 7.06 -0.48
N TYR A 45 0.01 7.46 -1.74
CA TYR A 45 -0.40 8.80 -2.17
C TYR A 45 -1.46 8.70 -3.25
N HIS A 46 -2.52 9.50 -3.13
CA HIS A 46 -3.62 9.53 -4.08
C HIS A 46 -3.63 10.83 -4.89
N ASP A 47 -3.76 10.71 -6.21
CA ASP A 47 -3.93 11.84 -7.13
C ASP A 47 -4.65 11.39 -8.42
N HIS A 48 -5.73 12.07 -8.79
CA HIS A 48 -6.51 11.82 -10.02
C HIS A 48 -6.94 10.36 -10.22
N GLY A 49 -7.37 9.69 -9.14
CA GLY A 49 -7.80 8.29 -9.16
C GLY A 49 -6.64 7.28 -9.22
N ILE A 50 -5.40 7.73 -9.04
CA ILE A 50 -4.19 6.91 -9.04
C ILE A 50 -3.64 6.81 -7.62
N PHE A 51 -3.38 5.59 -7.16
CA PHE A 51 -2.58 5.33 -5.98
C PHE A 51 -1.13 5.08 -6.38
N TYR A 52 -0.26 5.94 -5.88
CA TYR A 52 1.20 5.83 -5.94
C TYR A 52 1.72 5.34 -4.60
N THR A 53 2.75 4.51 -4.62
CA THR A 53 3.26 3.82 -3.43
C THR A 53 4.77 3.67 -3.45
N VAL A 54 5.38 3.67 -2.25
CA VAL A 54 6.78 3.26 -1.97
C VAL A 54 6.87 2.49 -0.66
N HIS A 55 7.84 1.58 -0.53
CA HIS A 55 8.00 0.63 0.59
C HIS A 55 8.69 1.22 1.83
N TYR A 56 8.68 2.54 1.98
CA TYR A 56 9.28 3.24 3.11
C TYR A 56 8.50 4.53 3.40
N ASP A 57 8.88 5.22 4.48
CA ASP A 57 8.29 6.49 4.86
C ASP A 57 8.84 7.63 3.99
N ALA A 58 8.03 8.09 3.03
CA ALA A 58 8.31 9.17 2.10
C ALA A 58 8.32 10.56 2.76
N THR A 59 7.93 10.68 4.04
CA THR A 59 8.07 11.92 4.82
C THR A 59 9.45 12.05 5.46
N SER A 60 10.14 10.91 5.64
CA SER A 60 11.47 10.83 6.25
C SER A 60 12.59 10.61 5.23
N ASN A 61 12.26 10.13 4.03
CA ASN A 61 13.23 9.82 2.97
C ASN A 61 12.87 10.54 1.67
N LYS A 62 13.88 10.83 0.85
CA LYS A 62 13.64 11.27 -0.52
C LYS A 62 13.12 10.10 -1.34
N VAL A 63 12.23 10.39 -2.28
CA VAL A 63 11.66 9.40 -3.19
C VAL A 63 12.04 9.80 -4.61
N GLY A 64 12.50 8.89 -5.46
CA GLY A 64 12.73 9.22 -6.85
C GLY A 64 11.44 9.68 -7.56
N ASP A 65 11.56 10.49 -8.60
CA ASP A 65 10.41 11.11 -9.28
C ASP A 65 9.77 10.21 -10.35
N GLY A 66 10.21 8.95 -10.46
CA GLY A 66 9.70 8.00 -11.44
C GLY A 66 10.15 8.28 -12.87
N ILE A 67 11.13 9.17 -13.07
CA ILE A 67 11.80 9.34 -14.36
C ILE A 67 12.98 8.38 -14.40
N ASP A 68 12.83 7.31 -15.17
CA ASP A 68 13.86 6.30 -15.41
C ASP A 68 15.11 6.97 -16.04
N ALA A 69 16.03 7.44 -15.21
CA ALA A 69 17.26 8.14 -15.64
C ALA A 69 18.20 7.23 -16.45
N THR A 70 17.92 5.93 -16.48
CA THR A 70 18.67 4.94 -17.27
C THR A 70 18.42 5.05 -18.77
N ALA A 71 17.32 5.68 -19.22
CA ALA A 71 16.98 5.81 -20.64
C ALA A 71 17.78 6.87 -21.40
N THR A 72 18.59 7.71 -20.74
CA THR A 72 19.38 8.78 -21.40
C THR A 72 20.86 8.44 -21.64
N ARG A 73 21.31 7.21 -21.35
CA ARG A 73 22.63 6.72 -21.82
C ARG A 73 22.55 6.16 -23.24
N GLY A 74 21.92 6.93 -24.13
CA GLY A 74 21.84 6.67 -25.56
C GLY A 74 22.88 7.46 -26.34
N ASN A 75 24.11 6.94 -26.39
CA ASN A 75 25.00 7.01 -27.54
C ASN A 75 25.29 8.42 -28.15
N THR A 76 26.10 9.23 -27.48
CA THR A 76 26.81 10.34 -28.13
C THR A 76 28.30 10.01 -28.19
N ARG A 77 28.72 9.48 -29.34
CA ARG A 77 30.13 9.52 -29.74
C ARG A 77 30.41 10.96 -30.16
N ASP A 78 31.08 11.74 -29.33
CA ASP A 78 32.17 12.57 -29.83
C ASP A 78 33.11 13.04 -28.71
N SER A 79 34.34 13.26 -29.12
CA SER A 79 35.55 13.40 -28.31
C SER A 79 35.62 14.74 -27.57
N SER A 80 36.05 14.75 -26.31
CA SER A 80 37.25 15.48 -25.80
C SER A 80 37.23 15.70 -24.27
N ASP A 81 38.32 15.23 -23.66
CA ASP A 81 39.08 15.76 -22.52
C ASP A 81 38.43 16.82 -21.59
N ASP A 82 38.07 16.41 -20.37
CA ASP A 82 38.46 17.10 -19.14
C ASP A 82 38.15 16.22 -17.92
N SER A 83 39.19 15.62 -17.34
CA SER A 83 39.10 14.85 -16.09
C SER A 83 39.00 15.78 -14.89
N SER A 84 37.82 16.35 -14.66
CA SER A 84 37.43 16.80 -13.32
C SER A 84 36.71 15.67 -12.61
N GLY A 85 37.31 15.20 -11.51
CA GLY A 85 36.78 14.16 -10.65
C GLY A 85 35.37 14.51 -10.19
N SER A 86 34.38 13.95 -10.87
CA SER A 86 33.02 13.88 -10.39
C SER A 86 33.05 12.96 -9.19
N THR A 87 32.93 13.54 -8.00
CA THR A 87 32.44 12.84 -6.83
C THR A 87 31.15 12.16 -7.24
N VAL A 88 31.24 10.87 -7.57
CA VAL A 88 30.14 9.94 -7.49
C VAL A 88 29.71 9.97 -6.02
N ASP A 89 28.90 10.97 -5.68
CA ASP A 89 27.92 10.78 -4.63
C ASP A 89 27.17 9.53 -5.09
N GLU A 90 27.39 8.43 -4.38
CA GLU A 90 26.54 7.28 -4.40
C GLU A 90 25.15 7.81 -4.01
N GLU A 91 24.40 8.34 -4.99
CA GLU A 91 22.98 8.58 -4.84
C GLU A 91 22.43 7.20 -4.54
N GLU A 92 22.19 6.92 -3.26
CA GLU A 92 21.43 5.75 -2.83
C GLU A 92 20.19 5.72 -3.72
N ASP A 93 20.14 4.75 -4.63
CA ASP A 93 19.04 4.52 -5.56
C ASP A 93 17.76 4.28 -4.75
N HIS A 94 17.13 5.35 -4.28
CA HIS A 94 15.88 5.26 -3.54
C HIS A 94 14.79 4.87 -4.52
N ASP A 95 13.98 3.86 -4.15
CA ASP A 95 12.91 3.40 -5.04
C ASP A 95 12.00 4.54 -5.48
N ASP A 96 11.71 4.56 -6.78
CA ASP A 96 10.71 5.42 -7.39
C ASP A 96 9.28 5.07 -6.95
N TRP A 97 8.42 6.08 -6.95
CA TRP A 97 6.98 5.89 -6.85
C TRP A 97 6.47 4.92 -7.91
N SER A 98 5.76 3.89 -7.47
CA SER A 98 5.09 2.94 -8.36
C SER A 98 3.59 2.91 -8.08
N THR A 99 2.77 2.60 -9.10
CA THR A 99 1.34 2.45 -8.88
C THR A 99 1.03 1.12 -8.22
N ILE A 100 -0.05 1.05 -7.44
CA ILE A 100 -0.58 -0.23 -6.99
C ILE A 100 -0.88 -1.13 -8.19
N SER A 101 -0.66 -2.42 -8.02
CA SER A 101 -0.82 -3.45 -9.04
C SER A 101 -1.12 -4.78 -8.34
N PHE A 102 -1.54 -5.76 -9.12
CA PHE A 102 -2.07 -7.02 -8.65
C PHE A 102 -1.42 -8.23 -9.32
N ASN A 103 -1.42 -9.35 -8.61
CA ASN A 103 -1.08 -10.66 -9.11
C ASN A 103 -2.07 -11.70 -8.60
N TRP A 104 -1.93 -12.95 -9.03
CA TRP A 104 -2.56 -14.08 -8.35
C TRP A 104 -1.72 -14.49 -7.15
N ALA A 105 -2.29 -14.43 -5.94
CA ALA A 105 -1.67 -14.98 -4.75
C ALA A 105 -1.73 -16.52 -4.77
N ASP A 106 -2.91 -17.04 -5.10
CA ASP A 106 -3.19 -18.46 -5.26
C ASP A 106 -4.24 -18.61 -6.36
N GLN A 107 -3.86 -19.20 -7.50
CA GLN A 107 -4.78 -19.42 -8.62
C GLN A 107 -5.86 -20.48 -8.31
N ARG A 108 -5.60 -21.42 -7.41
CA ARG A 108 -6.58 -22.44 -7.01
C ARG A 108 -7.66 -21.84 -6.12
N ARG A 109 -7.25 -20.98 -5.18
CA ARG A 109 -8.18 -20.21 -4.32
C ARG A 109 -8.71 -18.95 -5.01
N LYS A 110 -8.19 -18.63 -6.19
CA LYS A 110 -8.51 -17.43 -6.99
C LYS A 110 -8.41 -16.14 -6.16
N LEU A 111 -7.34 -16.04 -5.37
CA LEU A 111 -7.03 -14.86 -4.56
C LEU A 111 -6.12 -13.92 -5.32
N SER A 112 -6.43 -12.63 -5.24
CA SER A 112 -5.61 -11.55 -5.79
C SER A 112 -4.60 -11.09 -4.73
N TYR A 113 -3.33 -10.93 -5.11
CA TYR A 113 -2.30 -10.27 -4.30
C TYR A 113 -2.21 -8.80 -4.72
N ALA A 114 -2.37 -7.87 -3.79
CA ALA A 114 -2.17 -6.43 -4.01
C ALA A 114 -0.79 -5.98 -3.52
N GLY A 115 -0.04 -5.29 -4.37
CA GLY A 115 1.30 -4.79 -4.05
C GLY A 115 1.85 -3.82 -5.09
N GLN A 116 3.18 -3.70 -5.12
CA GLN A 116 3.89 -2.90 -6.13
C GLN A 116 4.46 -3.77 -7.25
N ARG A 117 4.60 -3.18 -8.45
CA ARG A 117 5.29 -3.77 -9.61
C ARG A 117 4.82 -5.20 -9.96
N GLN A 118 3.55 -5.47 -9.73
CA GLN A 118 2.88 -6.72 -10.08
C GLN A 118 2.43 -6.70 -11.55
N PRO A 119 2.19 -7.87 -12.18
CA PRO A 119 1.92 -7.96 -13.62
C PRO A 119 0.57 -7.36 -14.06
N PHE A 120 -0.43 -7.25 -13.18
CA PHE A 120 -1.76 -6.75 -13.55
C PHE A 120 -2.05 -5.38 -12.93
N GLN A 121 -2.46 -4.40 -13.73
CA GLN A 121 -2.89 -3.10 -13.20
C GLN A 121 -4.28 -3.15 -12.54
N ARG A 122 -5.07 -4.18 -12.84
CA ARG A 122 -6.44 -4.38 -12.37
C ARG A 122 -6.53 -5.66 -11.55
N LEU A 123 -7.51 -5.73 -10.65
CA LEU A 123 -7.85 -6.97 -9.96
C LEU A 123 -8.06 -8.10 -10.98
N PRO A 124 -7.33 -9.22 -10.87
CA PRO A 124 -7.44 -10.34 -11.81
C PRO A 124 -8.83 -10.99 -11.82
N LEU A 125 -9.54 -10.94 -10.69
CA LEU A 125 -10.87 -11.53 -10.51
C LEU A 125 -11.63 -10.80 -9.41
N ARG A 126 -12.95 -10.75 -9.55
CA ARG A 126 -13.86 -10.18 -8.56
C ARG A 126 -15.23 -10.89 -8.62
N ARG A 127 -15.99 -10.87 -7.53
CA ARG A 127 -17.43 -11.22 -7.52
C ARG A 127 -18.31 -9.98 -7.50
N HIS A 128 -19.54 -10.13 -7.98
CA HIS A 128 -20.53 -9.06 -8.01
C HIS A 128 -20.91 -8.51 -6.63
N ASP A 129 -20.84 -9.33 -5.58
CA ASP A 129 -21.23 -8.98 -4.21
C ASP A 129 -20.07 -8.44 -3.35
N GLN A 130 -18.85 -8.37 -3.90
CA GLN A 130 -17.68 -7.83 -3.22
C GLN A 130 -17.68 -6.31 -3.24
N ILE A 131 -18.50 -5.72 -2.36
CA ILE A 131 -18.65 -4.27 -2.18
C ILE A 131 -17.31 -3.63 -1.76
N TRP A 132 -16.44 -4.37 -1.07
CA TRP A 132 -15.15 -3.85 -0.65
C TRP A 132 -14.30 -3.36 -1.83
N ALA A 133 -14.40 -4.01 -2.98
CA ALA A 133 -13.61 -3.61 -4.14
C ALA A 133 -14.01 -2.21 -4.59
N ASP A 134 -15.31 -1.91 -4.69
CA ASP A 134 -15.80 -0.58 -5.08
C ASP A 134 -15.40 0.51 -4.10
N GLN A 135 -15.38 0.20 -2.80
CA GLN A 135 -15.09 1.15 -1.73
C GLN A 135 -13.60 1.46 -1.60
N LEU A 136 -12.74 0.46 -1.80
CA LEU A 136 -11.30 0.59 -1.61
C LEU A 136 -10.58 1.05 -2.89
N LEU A 137 -11.08 0.70 -4.07
CA LEU A 137 -10.36 0.84 -5.32
C LEU A 137 -11.08 1.76 -6.34
N PRO A 138 -10.39 2.77 -6.87
CA PRO A 138 -10.82 3.50 -8.06
C PRO A 138 -11.08 2.57 -9.25
N ASP A 139 -11.94 3.01 -10.18
CA ASP A 139 -12.39 2.21 -11.34
C ASP A 139 -11.25 1.62 -12.16
N ARG A 140 -10.11 2.32 -12.25
CA ARG A 140 -8.94 1.87 -13.01
C ARG A 140 -8.29 0.59 -12.47
N TYR A 141 -8.51 0.28 -11.19
CA TYR A 141 -7.95 -0.89 -10.50
C TYR A 141 -8.98 -2.02 -10.36
N GLN A 142 -10.25 -1.77 -10.71
CA GLN A 142 -11.31 -2.76 -10.67
C GLN A 142 -11.07 -3.87 -11.69
N ALA A 143 -11.55 -5.08 -11.36
CA ALA A 143 -11.60 -6.15 -12.33
C ALA A 143 -12.46 -5.74 -13.53
N SER A 144 -12.05 -6.13 -14.74
CA SER A 144 -12.88 -5.97 -15.93
C SER A 144 -14.12 -6.87 -15.84
N GLN A 145 -15.23 -6.47 -16.47
CA GLN A 145 -16.52 -7.16 -16.34
C GLN A 145 -16.48 -8.64 -16.77
N ASP A 146 -15.63 -9.00 -17.74
CA ASP A 146 -15.37 -10.36 -18.19
C ASP A 146 -14.63 -11.23 -17.16
N ARG A 147 -14.05 -10.60 -16.13
CA ARG A 147 -13.34 -11.25 -15.02
C ARG A 147 -14.19 -11.37 -13.75
N TYR A 148 -15.51 -11.27 -13.89
CA TYR A 148 -16.42 -11.46 -12.77
C TYR A 148 -16.71 -12.96 -12.60
N THR A 149 -16.73 -13.42 -11.35
CA THR A 149 -17.08 -14.79 -11.01
C THR A 149 -18.29 -14.85 -10.09
N GLN A 150 -19.05 -15.94 -10.18
CA GLN A 150 -20.13 -16.28 -9.27
C GLN A 150 -19.70 -17.34 -8.25
N GLU A 151 -18.48 -17.86 -8.35
CA GLU A 151 -17.99 -18.91 -7.47
C GLU A 151 -17.81 -18.39 -6.04
N VAL A 152 -18.40 -19.12 -5.09
CA VAL A 152 -18.30 -18.79 -3.67
C VAL A 152 -16.89 -19.05 -3.17
N GLY A 153 -16.29 -18.07 -2.48
CA GLY A 153 -14.93 -18.16 -1.95
C GLY A 153 -13.81 -17.71 -2.91
N SER A 154 -14.17 -17.29 -4.12
CA SER A 154 -13.24 -16.77 -5.13
C SER A 154 -13.26 -15.25 -5.23
N GLY A 155 -12.20 -14.64 -5.77
CA GLY A 155 -12.14 -13.20 -6.04
C GLY A 155 -11.72 -12.34 -4.85
N GLY A 156 -11.37 -12.96 -3.72
CA GLY A 156 -10.84 -12.25 -2.56
C GLY A 156 -9.48 -11.59 -2.82
N MET A 157 -9.06 -10.72 -1.92
CA MET A 157 -7.79 -10.00 -1.99
C MET A 157 -6.97 -10.17 -0.72
N VAL A 158 -5.67 -10.37 -0.93
CA VAL A 158 -4.59 -10.37 0.06
C VAL A 158 -3.49 -9.44 -0.47
N GLY A 159 -2.36 -9.33 0.20
CA GLY A 159 -1.30 -8.44 -0.25
C GLY A 159 -0.50 -7.82 0.87
N ASP A 160 0.25 -6.79 0.51
CA ASP A 160 1.11 -6.07 1.44
C ASP A 160 0.23 -5.38 2.52
N LEU A 161 0.21 -5.96 3.72
CA LEU A 161 -0.55 -5.47 4.87
C LEU A 161 -0.56 -3.94 5.08
N PRO A 162 0.57 -3.21 5.11
CA PRO A 162 0.55 -1.76 5.25
C PRO A 162 -0.15 -1.06 4.07
N LEU A 163 -0.06 -1.60 2.85
CA LEU A 163 -0.81 -1.11 1.69
C LEU A 163 -2.31 -1.31 1.89
N LEU A 164 -2.73 -2.51 2.30
CA LEU A 164 -4.15 -2.82 2.52
C LEU A 164 -4.78 -1.94 3.60
N ILE A 165 -4.07 -1.71 4.71
CA ILE A 165 -4.49 -0.77 5.76
C ILE A 165 -4.58 0.65 5.20
N GLY A 166 -3.62 1.06 4.38
CA GLY A 166 -3.64 2.36 3.70
C GLY A 166 -4.88 2.54 2.82
N LEU A 167 -5.27 1.52 2.05
CA LEU A 167 -6.50 1.55 1.23
C LEU A 167 -7.76 1.71 2.08
N VAL A 168 -7.86 1.03 3.22
CA VAL A 168 -8.98 1.23 4.17
C VAL A 168 -9.01 2.66 4.69
N ALA A 169 -7.85 3.25 5.02
CA ALA A 169 -7.77 4.63 5.46
C ALA A 169 -8.18 5.63 4.35
N PHE A 170 -7.93 5.31 3.07
CA PHE A 170 -8.37 6.09 1.91
C PHE A 170 -9.85 5.95 1.58
N ALA A 171 -10.53 4.89 2.04
CA ALA A 171 -11.96 4.72 1.84
C ALA A 171 -12.83 5.61 2.74
N MET A 172 -12.22 6.41 3.62
CA MET A 172 -12.91 7.37 4.49
C MET A 172 -12.14 8.70 4.55
N PRO A 173 -12.78 9.83 4.92
CA PRO A 173 -12.07 11.10 5.10
C PRO A 173 -11.05 11.02 6.24
N ALA A 174 -9.95 11.77 6.14
CA ALA A 174 -8.82 11.69 7.08
C ALA A 174 -9.23 11.92 8.56
N THR A 175 -10.23 12.77 8.80
CA THR A 175 -10.75 13.08 10.14
C THR A 175 -11.43 11.88 10.82
N PHE A 176 -11.91 10.90 10.06
CA PHE A 176 -12.60 9.71 10.59
C PHE A 176 -11.66 8.53 10.82
N VAL A 177 -10.46 8.54 10.23
CA VAL A 177 -9.48 7.44 10.37
C VAL A 177 -9.21 7.06 11.83
N PRO A 178 -8.94 8.00 12.76
CA PRO A 178 -8.66 7.64 14.16
C PRO A 178 -9.80 6.88 14.86
N GLY A 179 -11.05 7.22 14.54
CA GLY A 179 -12.24 6.63 15.17
C GLY A 179 -12.77 5.37 14.48
N TYR A 180 -12.51 5.19 13.18
CA TYR A 180 -13.17 4.15 12.38
C TYR A 180 -12.22 3.11 11.79
N LEU A 181 -10.91 3.37 11.71
CA LEU A 181 -9.98 2.42 11.11
C LEU A 181 -10.02 1.08 11.86
N GLY A 182 -9.90 1.10 13.19
CA GLY A 182 -9.85 -0.13 14.00
C GLY A 182 -11.08 -1.03 13.85
N ILE A 183 -12.27 -0.46 13.63
CA ILE A 183 -13.53 -1.20 13.42
C ILE A 183 -13.46 -2.04 12.14
N ASN A 184 -12.70 -1.60 11.15
CA ASN A 184 -12.57 -2.24 9.85
C ASN A 184 -11.40 -3.23 9.77
N LEU A 185 -10.60 -3.35 10.83
CA LEU A 185 -9.43 -4.21 10.90
C LEU A 185 -9.70 -5.36 11.88
N GLY A 186 -9.94 -6.56 11.32
CA GLY A 186 -10.10 -7.83 12.05
C GLY A 186 -9.32 -8.96 11.38
N ASN A 187 -9.66 -10.22 11.69
CA ASN A 187 -9.09 -11.38 11.00
C ASN A 187 -9.27 -11.30 9.47
N THR A 188 -10.44 -10.84 9.06
CA THR A 188 -10.72 -10.32 7.72
C THR A 188 -11.06 -8.84 7.87
N PHE A 189 -10.65 -8.04 6.90
CA PHE A 189 -10.95 -6.63 6.88
C PHE A 189 -12.33 -6.39 6.26
N SER A 190 -12.99 -5.33 6.71
CA SER A 190 -14.20 -4.82 6.08
C SER A 190 -13.91 -3.48 5.41
N ALA A 191 -14.54 -3.22 4.28
CA ALA A 191 -14.53 -1.86 3.76
C ALA A 191 -15.48 -0.98 4.58
N PRO A 192 -15.15 0.31 4.80
CA PRO A 192 -16.04 1.24 5.50
C PRO A 192 -17.34 1.46 4.71
N GLN A 193 -18.45 0.85 5.13
CA GLN A 193 -19.74 0.92 4.40
C GLN A 193 -20.54 2.20 4.65
N ASN A 194 -20.24 2.91 5.75
CA ASN A 194 -20.96 4.12 6.14
C ASN A 194 -20.53 5.38 5.37
N PHE A 195 -19.61 5.22 4.42
CA PHE A 195 -19.02 6.32 3.68
C PHE A 195 -19.35 6.18 2.19
N PRO A 196 -19.69 7.29 1.50
CA PRO A 196 -19.84 7.26 0.06
C PRO A 196 -18.53 6.86 -0.62
N ARG A 197 -18.65 6.10 -1.72
CA ARG A 197 -17.51 5.69 -2.54
C ARG A 197 -16.65 6.89 -2.90
N GLY A 198 -15.35 6.78 -2.65
CA GLY A 198 -14.36 7.78 -3.02
C GLY A 198 -14.33 9.05 -2.16
N CYS A 199 -15.12 9.16 -1.09
CA CYS A 199 -15.11 10.34 -0.24
C CYS A 199 -13.75 10.61 0.45
N GLY A 200 -12.92 9.59 0.61
CA GLY A 200 -11.56 9.71 1.14
C GLY A 200 -10.47 9.82 0.06
N TRP A 201 -10.81 9.66 -1.22
CA TRP A 201 -9.90 9.77 -2.37
C TRP A 201 -9.67 11.24 -2.76
N GLN A 202 -9.23 12.03 -1.78
CA GLN A 202 -8.88 13.42 -1.99
C GLN A 202 -7.55 13.50 -2.72
N ASP A 203 -7.47 14.34 -3.75
CA ASP A 203 -6.22 14.56 -4.45
C ASP A 203 -5.18 15.17 -3.51
N TRP A 204 -3.94 14.74 -3.71
CA TRP A 204 -2.77 15.13 -2.92
C TRP A 204 -2.77 14.66 -1.47
N ARG A 205 -3.65 13.71 -1.12
CA ARG A 205 -3.64 13.06 0.17
C ARG A 205 -2.62 11.93 0.19
N GLY A 206 -1.79 11.92 1.23
CA GLY A 206 -0.87 10.84 1.56
C GLY A 206 -1.22 10.12 2.86
N VAL A 207 -0.92 8.84 2.94
CA VAL A 207 -1.01 8.00 4.15
C VAL A 207 0.28 7.19 4.25
N VAL A 208 0.94 7.26 5.41
CA VAL A 208 2.07 6.38 5.73
C VAL A 208 1.57 5.36 6.75
N VAL A 209 1.76 4.08 6.45
CA VAL A 209 1.41 2.97 7.34
C VAL A 209 2.67 2.21 7.66
N THR A 210 2.98 2.11 8.95
CA THR A 210 4.03 1.23 9.45
C THR A 210 3.41 0.17 10.34
N VAL A 211 3.64 -1.09 9.99
CA VAL A 211 3.19 -2.22 10.77
C VAL A 211 4.35 -2.69 11.64
N TYR A 212 4.07 -2.81 12.93
CA TYR A 212 4.98 -3.40 13.91
C TYR A 212 4.36 -4.68 14.45
N TYR A 213 5.21 -5.57 14.97
CA TYR A 213 4.78 -6.79 15.63
C TYR A 213 5.59 -7.03 16.91
N ASP A 214 4.96 -7.69 17.88
CA ASP A 214 5.60 -8.12 19.10
C ASP A 214 6.10 -9.57 18.90
N PRO A 215 7.43 -9.81 18.84
CA PRO A 215 7.99 -11.14 18.59
C PRO A 215 7.67 -12.15 19.70
N GLN A 216 7.19 -11.71 20.87
CA GLN A 216 6.72 -12.62 21.93
C GLN A 216 5.30 -13.14 21.67
N ARG A 217 4.54 -12.48 20.79
CA ARG A 217 3.13 -12.80 20.53
C ARG A 217 2.88 -13.34 19.13
N THR A 218 3.61 -12.84 18.14
CA THR A 218 3.49 -13.25 16.73
C THR A 218 4.86 -13.24 16.07
N SER A 219 5.03 -14.02 15.01
CA SER A 219 6.30 -14.08 14.27
C SER A 219 6.20 -13.30 12.96
N ARG A 220 7.35 -12.91 12.42
CA ARG A 220 7.41 -12.28 11.08
C ARG A 220 6.79 -13.20 10.03
N GLU A 221 7.12 -14.49 10.09
CA GLU A 221 6.65 -15.51 9.17
C GLU A 221 5.13 -15.64 9.24
N GLU A 222 4.51 -15.55 10.42
CA GLU A 222 3.05 -15.57 10.56
C GLU A 222 2.39 -14.41 9.82
N LEU A 223 2.93 -13.19 9.92
CA LEU A 223 2.44 -12.03 9.18
C LEU A 223 2.65 -12.17 7.68
N GLU A 224 3.77 -12.74 7.23
CA GLU A 224 3.99 -13.01 5.81
C GLU A 224 3.01 -14.06 5.28
N ARG A 225 2.72 -15.12 6.04
CA ARG A 225 1.70 -16.12 5.69
C ARG A 225 0.30 -15.50 5.60
N TYR A 226 0.00 -14.55 6.48
CA TYR A 226 -1.23 -13.76 6.43
C TYR A 226 -1.30 -12.92 5.15
N GLN A 227 -0.25 -12.17 4.81
CA GLN A 227 -0.18 -11.37 3.57
C GLN A 227 -0.30 -12.21 2.30
N ARG A 228 0.23 -13.44 2.29
CA ARG A 228 0.14 -14.38 1.17
C ARG A 228 -1.22 -15.09 1.06
N GLY A 229 -2.11 -14.91 2.03
CA GLY A 229 -3.43 -15.54 2.02
C GLY A 229 -3.44 -17.00 2.44
N GLU A 230 -2.38 -17.49 3.10
CA GLU A 230 -2.33 -18.86 3.61
C GLU A 230 -3.41 -19.09 4.68
N LEU A 231 -3.74 -18.04 5.44
CA LEU A 231 -4.77 -18.00 6.48
C LEU A 231 -6.16 -17.58 5.95
N GLY A 232 -6.32 -17.42 4.63
CA GLY A 232 -7.56 -16.95 3.99
C GLY A 232 -7.41 -15.57 3.36
N ALA A 233 -8.48 -15.10 2.72
CA ALA A 233 -8.52 -13.77 2.13
C ALA A 233 -8.58 -12.70 3.23
N ILE A 234 -7.83 -11.61 3.08
CA ILE A 234 -7.94 -10.45 3.97
C ILE A 234 -9.24 -9.73 3.65
N PHE A 235 -9.55 -9.54 2.36
CA PHE A 235 -10.86 -9.12 1.87
C PHE A 235 -11.52 -10.27 1.11
N PRO A 236 -12.54 -10.93 1.67
CA PRO A 236 -13.20 -12.09 1.06
C PRO A 236 -14.13 -11.72 -0.10
#